data_AF-A0A429DJD7-F1
#
_entry.id   AF-A0A429DJD7-F1
#
_cell.length_a   1.000
_cell.length_b   1.000
_cell.length_c   1.000
_cell.angle_alpha   90.00
_cell.angle_beta   90.00
_cell.angle_gamma   90.00
#
_symmetry.space_group_name_H-M   'P 1'
#
loop_
_entity.id
_entity.type
_entity.pdbx_description
1 polymer ?
#
loop_
_entity_poly.entity_id
_entity_poly.type
_entity_poly.pdbx_seq_one_letter_code
_entity_poly.pdbx_strand_id
1 'polypeptide(L)'
;MGVSADFRTRLLELVAAGLTIFEIRPLLAAELERGVSREKLYQELLDTILFLREQGREAEEDRVADVADLMSDWVPREYRL
;
A
#
# COMPACT_ATOMS: atom_id res chain seq x y z
N MET A 1 17.05 -3.94 -1.83
CA MET A 1 16.22 -2.83 -2.35
C MET A 1 15.04 -2.62 -1.41
N GLY A 2 14.79 -1.38 -0.98
CA GLY A 2 13.62 -1.00 -0.17
C GLY A 2 12.52 -0.43 -1.07
N VAL A 3 11.32 -0.23 -0.53
CA VAL A 3 10.26 0.51 -1.22
C VAL A 3 10.74 1.95 -1.42
N SER A 4 10.54 2.53 -2.60
CA SER A 4 11.00 3.89 -2.86
C SER A 4 10.17 4.92 -2.08
N ALA A 5 10.78 6.01 -1.62
CA ALA A 5 10.04 7.11 -0.99
C ALA A 5 8.95 7.70 -1.92
N ASP A 6 9.15 7.58 -3.24
CA ASP A 6 8.19 7.99 -4.26
C ASP A 6 6.91 7.14 -4.23
N PHE A 7 7.00 5.87 -3.80
CA PHE A 7 5.84 4.99 -3.73
C PHE A 7 4.82 5.49 -2.71
N ARG A 8 5.25 5.79 -1.47
CA ARG A 8 4.35 6.29 -0.41
C ARG A 8 3.67 7.58 -0.83
N THR A 9 4.43 8.53 -1.36
CA THR A 9 3.90 9.82 -1.84
C THR A 9 2.84 9.60 -2.91
N ARG A 10 3.11 8.78 -3.93
CA ARG A 10 2.15 8.46 -4.99
C ARG A 10 0.92 7.72 -4.45
N LEU A 11 1.11 6.76 -3.56
CA LEU A 11 0.00 6.04 -2.94
C LEU A 11 -0.95 7.01 -2.22
N LEU A 12 -0.40 7.92 -1.42
CA LEU A 12 -1.18 8.93 -0.71
C LEU A 12 -1.90 9.90 -1.66
N GLU A 13 -1.25 10.30 -2.76
CA GLU A 13 -1.88 11.12 -3.80
C GLU A 13 -3.07 10.40 -4.45
N LEU A 14 -2.92 9.13 -4.82
CA LEU A 14 -3.98 8.34 -5.45
C LEU A 14 -5.16 8.13 -4.49
N VAL A 15 -4.87 7.83 -3.22
CA VAL A 15 -5.87 7.62 -2.18
C VAL A 15 -6.60 8.92 -1.82
N ALA A 16 -5.89 10.06 -1.79
CA ALA A 16 -6.47 11.38 -1.59
C ALA A 16 -7.36 11.79 -2.78
N ALA A 17 -6.99 11.40 -4.00
CA ALA A 17 -7.81 11.58 -5.19
C ALA A 17 -9.07 10.68 -5.21
N GLY A 18 -9.23 9.80 -4.22
CA GLY A 18 -10.37 8.88 -4.11
C GLY A 18 -10.33 7.75 -5.13
N LEU A 19 -9.15 7.46 -5.68
CA LEU A 19 -8.99 6.39 -6.66
C LEU A 19 -9.23 5.04 -6.01
N THR A 20 -9.84 4.16 -6.79
CA THR A 20 -10.17 2.82 -6.36
C THR A 20 -8.94 1.93 -6.37
N ILE A 21 -9.06 0.79 -5.70
CA ILE A 21 -8.02 -0.22 -5.63
C ILE A 21 -7.53 -0.70 -7.00
N PHE A 22 -8.42 -0.75 -8.00
CA PHE A 22 -8.07 -1.15 -9.36
C PHE A 22 -7.11 -0.17 -10.03
N GLU A 23 -7.19 1.10 -9.64
CA GLU A 23 -6.36 2.19 -10.17
C GLU A 23 -5.01 2.29 -9.42
N ILE A 24 -4.93 1.74 -8.20
CA ILE A 24 -3.69 1.65 -7.41
C ILE A 24 -2.86 0.41 -7.80
N ARG A 25 -3.48 -0.65 -8.33
CA ARG A 25 -2.80 -1.89 -8.77
C ARG A 25 -1.59 -1.67 -9.69
N PRO A 26 -1.63 -0.79 -10.71
CA PRO A 26 -0.46 -0.52 -11.55
C PRO A 26 0.74 0.02 -10.77
N LEU A 27 0.51 0.81 -9.71
CA LEU A 27 1.57 1.33 -8.85
C LEU A 27 2.26 0.20 -8.09
N LEU A 28 1.47 -0.74 -7.53
CA LEU A 28 2.00 -1.93 -6.85
C LEU A 28 2.77 -2.84 -7.81
N ALA A 29 2.23 -3.05 -9.02
CA ALA A 29 2.88 -3.87 -10.03
C ALA A 29 4.23 -3.28 -10.47
N ALA A 30 4.32 -1.97 -10.65
CA ALA A 30 5.57 -1.29 -11.01
C ALA A 30 6.68 -1.49 -9.96
N GLU A 31 6.35 -1.46 -8.66
CA GLU A 31 7.32 -1.72 -7.60
C GLU A 31 7.75 -3.21 -7.55
N LEU A 32 6.82 -4.14 -7.81
CA LEU A 32 7.16 -5.56 -7.95
C LEU A 32 8.09 -5.83 -9.15
N GLU A 33 7.84 -5.19 -10.30
CA GLU A 33 8.71 -5.27 -11.49
C GLU A 33 10.09 -4.67 -11.24
N ARG A 34 10.19 -3.68 -10.35
CA ARG A 34 11.47 -3.11 -9.87
C ARG A 34 12.20 -4.02 -8.89
N GLY A 35 11.65 -5.19 -8.56
CA GLY A 35 12.28 -6.20 -7.69
C GLY A 35 12.02 -5.96 -6.20
N VAL A 36 11.03 -5.14 -5.84
CA VAL A 36 10.57 -5.03 -4.46
C VAL A 36 9.81 -6.30 -4.09
N SER A 37 10.10 -6.88 -2.91
CA SER A 37 9.36 -8.06 -2.46
C SER A 37 7.94 -7.68 -2.05
N ARG A 38 6.99 -8.61 -2.24
CA ARG A 38 5.61 -8.43 -1.80
C ARG A 38 5.51 -8.13 -0.31
N GLU A 39 6.35 -8.75 0.50
CA GLU A 39 6.47 -8.50 1.94
C GLU A 39 6.82 -7.03 2.24
N LYS A 40 7.80 -6.45 1.54
CA LYS A 40 8.18 -5.06 1.75
C LYS A 40 7.10 -4.08 1.34
N LEU A 41 6.41 -4.36 0.23
CA LEU A 41 5.26 -3.55 -0.18
C LEU A 41 4.13 -3.66 0.83
N TYR A 42 3.85 -4.85 1.35
CA TYR A 42 2.82 -5.04 2.37
C TYR A 42 3.16 -4.31 3.67
N GLN A 43 4.40 -4.40 4.15
CA GLN A 43 4.88 -3.63 5.31
C GLN A 43 4.74 -2.12 5.09
N GLU A 44 5.09 -1.62 3.90
CA GLU A 44 4.93 -0.20 3.58
C GLU A 44 3.45 0.25 3.58
N LEU A 45 2.53 -0.62 3.14
CA LEU A 45 1.10 -0.35 3.23
C LEU A 45 0.65 -0.26 4.70
N LEU A 46 1.11 -1.16 5.56
CA LEU A 46 0.83 -1.12 7.01
C LEU A 46 1.39 0.15 7.67
N ASP A 47 2.63 0.53 7.34
CA ASP A 47 3.24 1.77 7.81
C ASP A 47 2.45 3.00 7.35
N THR A 48 1.91 2.95 6.13
CA THR A 48 1.08 4.03 5.59
C THR A 48 -0.27 4.12 6.32
N ILE A 49 -0.90 2.99 6.66
CA ILE A 49 -2.13 2.94 7.47
C ILE A 49 -1.88 3.58 8.84
N LEU A 50 -0.79 3.18 9.51
CA LEU A 50 -0.42 3.75 10.82
C LEU A 50 -0.17 5.26 10.72
N PHE A 51 0.54 5.70 9.69
CA PHE A 51 0.77 7.13 9.43
C PHE A 51 -0.54 7.91 9.22
N LEU A 52 -1.48 7.36 8.46
CA LEU A 52 -2.78 7.99 8.22
C LEU A 52 -3.64 8.05 9.49
N ARG A 53 -3.60 6.99 10.30
CA ARG A 53 -4.26 6.94 11.60
C ARG A 53 -3.74 8.01 12.55
N GLU A 54 -2.42 8.19 12.63
CA GLU A 54 -1.80 9.25 13.44
C GLU A 54 -2.22 10.66 12.98
N GLN A 55 -2.56 10.83 11.70
CA GLN A 55 -3.05 12.08 11.13
C GLN A 55 -4.57 12.26 11.24
N GLY A 56 -5.33 11.28 11.74
CA GLY A 56 -6.79 11.31 11.78
C GLY A 56 -7.44 11.28 10.40
N ARG A 57 -6.76 10.69 9.40
CA ARG A 57 -7.23 10.60 8.01
C ARG A 57 -7.93 9.27 7.76
N GLU A 58 -9.04 9.04 8.48
CA GLU A 58 -9.76 7.76 8.49
C GLU A 58 -10.22 7.30 7.10
N ALA A 59 -10.71 8.21 6.25
CA ALA A 59 -11.18 7.86 4.91
C ALA A 59 -10.04 7.39 3.98
N GLU A 60 -8.85 7.94 4.14
CA GLU A 60 -7.66 7.48 3.43
C GLU A 60 -7.08 6.22 4.06
N GLU A 61 -7.12 6.09 5.38
CA GLU A 61 -6.73 4.89 6.11
C GLU A 61 -7.50 3.67 5.59
N ASP A 62 -8.84 3.77 5.55
CA ASP A 62 -9.72 2.69 5.07
C ASP A 62 -9.37 2.26 3.64
N ARG A 63 -9.10 3.22 2.76
CA ARG A 63 -8.73 2.93 1.37
C ARG A 63 -7.38 2.23 1.26
N VAL A 64 -6.40 2.60 2.09
CA VAL A 64 -5.10 1.90 2.11
C VAL A 64 -5.25 0.52 2.74
N ALA A 65 -6.11 0.35 3.74
CA ALA A 65 -6.44 -0.94 4.33
C ALA A 65 -7.04 -1.90 3.30
N ASP A 66 -7.97 -1.44 2.46
CA ASP A 66 -8.51 -2.23 1.35
C ASP A 66 -7.38 -2.73 0.41
N VAL A 67 -6.39 -1.86 0.13
CA VAL A 67 -5.23 -2.18 -0.72
C VAL A 67 -4.33 -3.23 -0.06
N ALA A 68 -4.10 -3.11 1.24
CA ALA A 68 -3.32 -4.07 2.02
C ALA A 68 -4.01 -5.44 2.07
N ASP A 69 -5.33 -5.47 2.29
CA ASP A 69 -6.11 -6.70 2.34
C ASP A 69 -6.04 -7.46 1.01
N LEU A 70 -6.16 -6.77 -0.12
CA LEU A 70 -6.01 -7.40 -1.43
C LEU A 70 -4.60 -7.88 -1.72
N MET A 71 -3.56 -7.23 -1.17
CA MET A 71 -2.19 -7.73 -1.25
C MET A 71 -1.97 -8.95 -0.35
N SER A 72 -2.69 -9.07 0.77
CA SER A 72 -2.55 -10.20 1.69
C SER A 72 -2.77 -11.54 0.99
N ASP A 73 -3.69 -11.59 0.01
CA ASP A 73 -3.95 -12.78 -0.82
C ASP A 73 -2.76 -13.19 -1.70
N TRP A 74 -1.88 -12.24 -2.03
CA TRP A 74 -0.72 -12.41 -2.91
C TRP A 74 0.57 -12.70 -2.14
N VAL A 75 0.53 -12.55 -0.82
CA VAL A 75 1.63 -12.79 0.11
C VAL A 75 1.48 -14.18 0.78
N PRO A 76 2.57 -14.94 1.00
CA PRO A 76 2.52 -16.19 1.75
C PRO A 76 1.87 -16.01 3.12
N ARG A 77 1.17 -17.06 3.58
CA ARG A 77 0.32 -17.02 4.78
C ARG A 77 1.07 -16.65 6.07
N GLU A 78 2.38 -16.88 6.11
CA GLU A 78 3.28 -16.57 7.23
C GLU A 78 3.49 -15.07 7.49
N TYR A 79 3.04 -14.21 6.57
CA TYR A 79 3.14 -12.74 6.69
C TYR A 79 1.77 -12.06 6.80
N ARG A 80 0.68 -12.82 6.89
CA ARG A 80 -0.67 -12.30 7.16
C ARG A 80 -0.83 -12.23 8.68
N LEU A 81 -1.06 -11.04 9.23
CA LEU A 81 -1.36 -10.84 10.65
C LEU A 81 -2.73 -11.42 10.99
#